data_AF-A0A952EVY5-F1
#
_entry.id   AF-A0A952EVY5-F1
#
_cell.length_a   1.000
_cell.length_b   1.000
_cell.length_c   1.000
_cell.angle_alpha   90.00
_cell.angle_beta   90.00
_cell.angle_gamma   90.00
#
_symmetry.space_group_name_H-M   'P 1'
#
loop_
_entity.id
_entity.type
_entity.pdbx_description
1 polymer ?
#
loop_
_entity_poly.entity_id
_entity_poly.type
_entity_poly.pdbx_seq_one_letter_code
_entity_poly.pdbx_strand_id
1 'polypeptide(L)' 'MDRPFALLAELTYDCPLHCPYCSNPLALDAYRDELTTEEWQRVLAEAADLGVLQLHLSGGEPMQRHDI' A
#
# COMPACT_ATOMS: atom_id res chain seq x y z
N MET A 1 21.71 -3.53 10.71
CA MET A 1 20.38 -4.15 10.48
C MET A 1 20.15 -3.95 9.01
N ASP A 2 20.61 -4.90 8.22
CA ASP A 2 21.02 -4.59 6.83
C ASP A 2 19.94 -4.93 5.81
N ARG A 3 18.73 -5.22 6.29
CA ARG A 3 17.54 -5.50 5.49
C ARG A 3 16.28 -4.91 6.15
N PRO A 4 15.29 -4.48 5.36
CA PRO A 4 14.01 -4.00 5.88
C PRO A 4 13.28 -5.12 6.62
N PHE A 5 12.71 -4.80 7.78
CA PHE A 5 11.92 -5.76 8.56
C PHE A 5 10.48 -5.86 8.06
N ALA A 6 9.92 -4.74 7.62
CA ALA A 6 8.53 -4.61 7.22
C ALA A 6 8.40 -3.81 5.91
N LEU A 7 7.37 -4.14 5.13
CA LEU A 7 6.87 -3.37 4.00
C LEU A 7 5.48 -2.83 4.36
N LEU A 8 5.31 -1.51 4.27
CA LEU A 8 4.01 -0.85 4.26
C LEU A 8 3.62 -0.62 2.79
N ALA A 9 2.61 -1.35 2.32
CA ALA A 9 2.12 -1.28 0.95
C ALA A 9 0.82 -0.47 0.90
N GLU A 10 0.89 0.78 0.46
CA GLU A 10 -0.27 1.65 0.26
C GLU A 10 -0.93 1.32 -1.09
N LEU A 11 -1.97 0.48 -1.06
CA LEU A 11 -2.51 -0.17 -2.27
C LEU A 11 -3.43 0.71 -3.11
N THR A 12 -4.19 1.55 -2.41
CA THR A 12 -5.15 2.53 -2.94
C THR A 12 -5.28 3.63 -1.91
N TYR A 13 -5.59 4.85 -2.33
CA TYR A 13 -5.99 5.92 -1.41
C TYR A 13 -7.51 6.14 -1.37
N ASP A 14 -8.30 5.34 -2.09
CA ASP A 14 -9.75 5.35 -1.92
C ASP A 14 -10.13 4.92 -0.51
N CYS A 15 -11.05 5.66 0.11
CA CYS A 15 -11.45 5.43 1.49
C CYS A 15 -12.89 5.94 1.70
N PRO A 16 -13.82 5.12 2.23
CA PRO A 16 -15.19 5.57 2.47
C PRO A 16 -15.31 6.50 3.69
N LEU A 17 -14.22 6.73 4.42
CA LEU A 17 -14.18 7.50 5.66
C LEU A 17 -13.46 8.84 5.47
N HIS A 18 -13.82 9.81 6.32
CA HIS A 18 -13.26 11.16 6.32
C HIS A 18 -12.78 11.52 7.75
N CYS A 19 -11.89 10.69 8.29
CA CYS A 19 -11.44 10.80 9.67
C CYS A 19 -10.69 12.13 9.89
N PRO A 20 -10.99 12.91 10.95
CA PRO A 20 -10.34 14.19 11.21
C PRO A 20 -8.85 14.07 11.60
N TYR A 21 -8.40 12.85 11.88
CA TYR A 21 -7.03 12.50 12.25
C TYR A 21 -6.31 11.66 11.17
N CYS A 22 -6.87 11.58 9.95
CA CYS A 22 -6.27 10.77 8.89
C CYS A 22 -4.84 11.27 8.58
N SER A 23 -3.88 10.35 8.54
CA SER A 23 -2.48 10.64 8.22
C SER A 23 -2.19 10.62 6.72
N ASN A 24 -3.14 10.21 5.88
CA ASN A 24 -2.95 10.18 4.44
C ASN A 24 -2.77 11.59 3.88
N PRO A 25 -2.09 11.74 2.73
CA PRO A 25 -1.91 13.02 2.10
C PRO A 25 -3.25 13.73 1.83
N LEU A 26 -3.26 15.06 1.92
CA LEU A 26 -4.47 15.85 1.62
C LEU A 26 -4.73 15.95 0.11
N ALA A 27 -3.68 15.90 -0.70
CA ALA A 27 -3.75 16.04 -2.15
C ALA A 27 -3.83 14.66 -2.84
N LEU A 28 -4.84 13.86 -2.51
CA LEU A 28 -5.00 12.49 -3.03
C LEU A 28 -5.22 12.43 -4.54
N ASP A 29 -5.77 13.49 -5.14
CA ASP A 29 -5.96 13.58 -6.59
C ASP A 29 -4.66 13.46 -7.41
N ALA A 30 -3.51 13.69 -6.79
CA ALA A 30 -2.20 13.50 -7.42
C ALA A 30 -1.77 12.03 -7.53
N TYR A 31 -2.45 11.12 -6.82
CA TYR A 31 -2.10 9.70 -6.68
C TYR A 31 -3.14 8.80 -7.35
N ARG A 32 -3.35 9.00 -8.65
CA ARG A 32 -4.36 8.27 -9.45
C ARG A 32 -3.82 7.05 -10.18
N ASP A 33 -2.50 6.99 -10.36
CA ASP A 33 -1.83 5.89 -11.06
C ASP A 33 -1.45 4.79 -10.04
N GLU A 34 -2.45 3.98 -9.67
CA GLU A 34 -2.24 2.82 -8.82
C GLU A 34 -1.52 1.69 -9.57
N LEU A 35 -0.67 0.95 -8.85
CA LEU A 35 -0.03 -0.25 -9.41
C LEU A 35 -1.09 -1.29 -9.77
N THR A 36 -0.90 -1.99 -10.90
CA THR A 36 -1.75 -3.14 -11.26
C THR A 36 -1.53 -4.31 -10.30
N THR A 37 -2.40 -5.31 -10.35
CA THR A 37 -2.24 -6.55 -9.56
C THR A 37 -0.91 -7.24 -9.86
N GLU A 38 -0.50 -7.32 -11.14
CA GLU A 38 0.76 -7.94 -11.53
C GLU A 38 1.98 -7.15 -11.01
N GLU A 39 1.89 -5.83 -10.98
CA GLU A 39 2.94 -4.98 -10.44
C GLU A 39 3.09 -5.14 -8.93
N TRP A 40 1.97 -5.22 -8.20
CA TRP A 40 2.01 -5.53 -6.77
C TRP A 40 2.59 -6.92 -6.49
N GLN A 41 2.19 -7.94 -7.25
CA GLN A 41 2.76 -9.28 -7.11
C GLN A 41 4.28 -9.28 -7.31
N ARG A 42 4.78 -8.50 -8.28
CA ARG A 42 6.22 -8.31 -8.48
C ARG A 42 6.87 -7.63 -7.27
N VAL A 43 6.32 -6.52 -6.77
CA VAL A 43 6.85 -5.80 -5.60
C VAL A 43 6.90 -6.69 -4.36
N LEU A 44 5.86 -7.50 -4.13
CA LEU A 44 5.80 -8.43 -3.00
C LEU A 44 6.85 -9.54 -3.10
N ALA A 45 7.11 -10.05 -4.31
CA ALA A 45 8.20 -11.00 -4.55
C ALA A 45 9.58 -10.37 -4.29
N GLU A 46 9.82 -9.16 -4.80
CA GLU A 46 11.07 -8.41 -4.55
C GLU A 46 11.28 -8.15 -3.04
N ALA A 47 10.22 -7.81 -2.30
CA ALA A 47 10.26 -7.63 -0.86
C ALA A 47 10.61 -8.93 -0.12
N ALA A 48 10.07 -10.07 -0.57
CA ALA A 48 10.40 -11.38 -0.03
C ALA A 48 11.89 -11.73 -0.27
N ASP A 49 12.43 -11.44 -1.46
CA ASP A 49 13.85 -11.66 -1.79
C ASP A 49 14.80 -10.80 -0.93
N LEU A 50 14.37 -9.58 -0.57
CA LEU A 50 15.07 -8.71 0.39
C LEU A 50 14.99 -9.22 1.83
N GLY A 51 14.14 -10.22 2.10
CA GLY A 51 13.97 -10.83 3.42
C GLY A 51 13.10 -10.02 4.36
N VAL A 52 12.13 -9.27 3.84
CA VAL A 52 11.06 -8.63 4.62
C VAL A 52 10.27 -9.69 5.38
N LEU A 53 10.00 -9.44 6.66
CA LEU A 53 9.24 -10.37 7.52
C LEU A 53 7.76 -10.00 7.62
N GLN A 54 7.44 -8.70 7.61
CA GLN A 54 6.08 -8.20 7.82
C GLN A 54 5.57 -7.46 6.60
N LEU A 55 4.33 -7.74 6.21
CA LEU A 55 3.60 -7.02 5.16
C LEU A 55 2.39 -6.35 5.80
N HIS A 56 2.30 -5.03 5.67
CA HIS A 56 1.13 -4.25 6.07
C HIS A 56 0.46 -3.70 4.81
N LEU A 57 -0.77 -4.14 4.54
CA LEU A 57 -1.59 -3.58 3.47
C LEU A 57 -2.31 -2.34 4.02
N SER A 58 -2.16 -1.21 3.32
CA SER A 58 -2.56 0.11 3.81
C SER A 58 -2.92 1.04 2.64
N GLY A 59 -2.84 2.35 2.87
CA GLY A 59 -3.30 3.42 1.99
C GLY A 59 -4.53 4.08 2.60
N GLY A 60 -5.59 4.24 1.83
CA GLY A 60 -6.94 4.53 2.31
C GLY A 60 -7.53 3.31 3.00
N GLU A 61 -8.59 2.75 2.42
CA GLU A 61 -9.17 1.47 2.84
C GLU A 61 -8.76 0.39 1.83
N PRO A 62 -7.81 -0.51 2.15
CA PRO A 62 -7.33 -1.55 1.24
C PRO A 62 -8.45 -2.39 0.63
N MET A 63 -9.54 -2.64 1.37
CA MET A 63 -10.67 -3.44 0.90
C MET A 63 -11.55 -2.73 -0.13
N GLN A 64 -11.29 -1.45 -0.45
CA GLN A 64 -11.96 -0.76 -1.56
C GLN A 64 -11.46 -1.27 -2.92
N ARG A 65 -10.27 -1.88 -2.97
CA ARG A 65 -9.70 -2.43 -4.19
C ARG A 65 -10.34 -3.78 -4.50
N HIS A 66 -10.84 -3.96 -5.72
CA HIS A 66 -11.65 -5.13 -6.09
C HIS A 66 -10.88 -6.45 -6.26
N ASP A 67 -9.55 -6.37 -6.40
CA ASP A 67 -8.63 -7.50 -6.58
C ASP A 67 -7.97 -7.96 -5.26
N ILE A 68 -8.49 -7.49 -4.12
CA ILE A 68 -8.12 -7.88 -2.75
C ILE A 68 -9.21 -8.79 -2.16
#